data_AF-J1RHQ1-F1
#
_entry.id   AF-J1RHQ1-F1
#
_cell.length_a   1.000
_cell.length_b   1.000
_cell.length_c   1.000
_cell.angle_alpha   90.00
_cell.angle_beta   90.00
_cell.angle_gamma   90.00
#
_symmetry.space_group_name_H-M   'P 1'
#
loop_
_entity.id
_entity.type
_entity.pdbx_description
1 polymer ?
#
loop_
_entity_poly.entity_id
_entity_poly.type
_entity_poly.pdbx_seq_one_letter_code
_entity_poly.pdbx_strand_id
1 'polypeptide(L)' 'MVIVRRTERAGAGGYPVYEDESGIVRAEISDRGEVRMLASGGHQMLKTPMLARPLTP' A
#
# COMPACT_ATOMS: atom_id res chain seq x y z
N MET A 1 -2.81 -6.80 -10.81
CA MET A 1 -1.79 -5.78 -10.45
C MET A 1 -2.54 -4.56 -9.96
N VAL A 2 -2.17 -4.00 -8.81
CA VAL A 2 -2.80 -2.79 -8.25
C VAL A 2 -1.80 -1.65 -8.36
N ILE A 3 -2.26 -0.49 -8.82
CA ILE A 3 -1.46 0.73 -8.88
C ILE A 3 -1.87 1.59 -7.68
N VAL A 4 -0.88 2.03 -6.91
CA VAL A 4 -1.08 2.85 -5.72
C VAL A 4 -0.24 4.11 -5.81
N ARG A 5 -0.71 5.18 -5.19
CA ARG A 5 -0.09 6.51 -5.18
C ARG A 5 0.34 6.85 -3.77
N ARG A 6 1.50 7.49 -3.64
CA ARG A 6 1.99 7.95 -2.33
C ARG A 6 1.05 9.01 -1.78
N THR A 7 0.71 8.88 -0.49
CA THR A 7 -0.05 9.86 0.27
C THR A 7 0.89 10.68 1.18
N GLU A 8 0.34 11.69 1.86
CA GLU A 8 1.07 12.48 2.86
C GLU A 8 1.20 11.77 4.22
N ARG A 9 0.61 10.58 4.38
CA ARG A 9 0.57 9.84 5.64
C ARG A 9 1.75 8.89 5.78
N ALA A 10 2.19 8.67 7.01
CA ALA A 10 3.10 7.58 7.37
C ALA A 10 2.33 6.48 8.12
N GLY A 11 2.71 5.23 7.88
CA GLY A 11 2.18 4.08 8.59
C GLY A 11 2.91 3.89 9.93
N ALA A 12 2.47 2.91 10.72
CA ALA A 12 3.03 2.71 12.06
C ALA A 12 4.50 2.21 12.07
N GLY A 13 5.06 1.83 10.92
CA GLY A 13 6.49 1.52 10.77
C GLY A 13 7.33 2.75 10.40
N GLY A 14 6.69 3.91 10.23
CA GLY A 14 7.34 5.16 9.81
C GLY A 14 7.49 5.32 8.31
N TYR A 15 6.99 4.38 7.50
CA TYR A 15 7.11 4.46 6.04
C TYR A 15 5.89 5.11 5.39
N PRO A 16 6.02 5.64 4.16
CA PRO A 16 4.91 6.28 3.46
C PRO A 16 3.76 5.31 3.21
N VAL A 17 2.54 5.83 3.35
CA VAL A 17 1.32 5.13 2.98
C VAL A 17 0.98 5.43 1.54
N TYR A 18 0.58 4.39 0.83
CA TYR A 18 0.12 4.42 -0.54
C TYR A 18 -1.34 3.99 -0.61
N GLU A 19 -2.06 4.57 -1.54
CA GLU A 19 -3.49 4.33 -1.74
C GLU A 19 -3.80 4.20 -3.23
N ASP A 20 -4.66 3.25 -3.61
CA ASP A 20 -5.18 3.18 -4.98
C ASP A 20 -6.26 4.26 -5.21
N GLU A 21 -6.70 4.42 -6.46
CA GLU A 21 -7.70 5.45 -6.79
C GLU A 21 -9.03 5.27 -6.08
N SER A 22 -9.41 4.04 -5.73
CA SER A 22 -10.67 3.74 -5.05
C SER A 22 -10.62 3.97 -3.53
N GLY A 23 -9.43 4.12 -2.95
CA GLY A 23 -9.25 4.19 -1.50
C GLY A 23 -9.45 2.86 -0.75
N ILE A 24 -9.71 1.76 -1.47
CA ILE A 24 -9.94 0.44 -0.89
C ILE A 24 -8.61 -0.23 -0.53
N VAL A 25 -7.60 -0.09 -1.39
CA VAL A 25 -6.26 -0.60 -1.14
C VAL A 25 -5.42 0.50 -0.53
N ARG A 26 -5.08 0.31 0.75
CA ARG A 26 -4.11 1.14 1.45
C ARG A 26 -2.97 0.26 1.95
N ALA A 27 -1.73 0.69 1.73
CA ALA A 27 -0.56 -0.06 2.14
C ALA A 27 0.57 0.88 2.57
N GLU A 28 1.26 0.50 3.62
CA GLU A 28 2.58 1.06 3.93
C GLU A 28 3.64 0.27 3.16
N ILE A 29 4.55 0.97 2.49
CA ILE A 29 5.60 0.35 1.67
C ILE A 29 6.95 0.87 2.12
N SER A 30 7.85 -0.04 2.51
CA SER A 30 9.20 0.32 2.94
C SER A 30 10.11 0.68 1.77
N ASP A 31 11.28 1.24 2.08
CA ASP A 31 12.35 1.51 1.11
C ASP A 31 12.88 0.22 0.42
N ARG A 32 12.68 -0.94 1.04
CA ARG A 32 12.97 -2.27 0.50
C ARG A 32 11.82 -2.86 -0.33
N GLY A 33 10.69 -2.17 -0.43
CA GLY A 33 9.51 -2.63 -1.16
C GLY A 33 8.66 -3.64 -0.40
N GLU A 34 8.88 -3.81 0.91
CA GLU A 34 8.02 -4.65 1.75
C GLU A 34 6.67 -3.96 1.92
N VAL A 35 5.59 -4.75 1.77
CA VAL A 35 4.22 -4.23 1.79
C VAL A 35 3.53 -4.65 3.07
N ARG A 36 3.00 -3.66 3.80
CA ARG A 36 2.08 -3.87 4.92
C ARG A 36 0.73 -3.27 4.61
N MET A 37 -0.25 -4.14 4.33
CA MET A 37 -1.62 -3.72 4.07
C MET A 37 -2.22 -3.05 5.32
N LEU A 38 -2.88 -1.92 5.10
CA LEU A 38 -3.67 -1.22 6.11
C LEU A 38 -5.15 -1.52 5.84
N ALA A 39 -5.86 -1.97 6.88
CA ALA A 39 -7.27 -2.31 6.73
C ALA A 39 -8.09 -1.05 6.42
N SER A 40 -8.71 -1.01 5.24
CA SER A 40 -9.61 0.08 4.83
C SER A 40 -11.05 -0.10 5.35
N GLY A 41 -11.32 -1.22 6.04
CA GLY A 41 -12.65 -1.61 6.54
C GLY A 41 -13.39 -2.55 5.57
N GLY A 42 -13.98 -3.62 6.10
CA GLY A 42 -14.66 -4.67 5.34
C GLY A 42 -13.75 -5.86 5.02
N HIS A 43 -14.31 -7.07 5.14
CA HIS A 43 -13.67 -8.39 5.05
C HIS A 43 -13.05 -8.65 3.65
N GLN A 44 -12.00 -7.93 3.27
CA GLN A 44 -11.33 -8.11 1.99
C GLN A 44 -10.21 -9.15 2.16
N MET A 45 -10.53 -10.40 1.82
CA MET A 45 -9.53 -11.45 1.61
C MET A 45 -8.87 -11.24 0.23
N LEU A 46 -8.29 -10.06 0.02
CA LEU A 46 -7.37 -9.82 -1.08
C LEU A 46 -6.13 -10.66 -0.81
N LYS A 47 -5.67 -11.44 -1.79
CA LYS A 47 -4.33 -12.05 -1.74
C LYS A 47 -3.35 -10.92 -1.41
N THR A 48 -2.79 -10.94 -0.21
CA THR A 48 -2.00 -9.85 0.33
C THR A 48 -0.77 -9.68 -0.56
N PRO A 49 -0.64 -8.57 -1.31
CA PRO A 49 0.58 -8.34 -2.06
C PRO A 49 1.73 -8.20 -1.05
N MET A 50 2.78 -9.02 -1.20
CA MET A 50 3.91 -9.03 -0.27
C MET A 50 5.06 -8.12 -0.72
N LEU A 51 5.07 -7.74 -1.99
CA LEU A 51 6.13 -6.96 -2.63
C LEU A 51 5.54 -5.90 -3.55
N ALA A 52 6.07 -4.68 -3.47
CA ALA A 52 5.81 -3.60 -4.40
C ALA A 52 7.05 -3.30 -5.25
N ARG A 53 6.83 -2.78 -6.46
CA ARG A 53 7.89 -2.29 -7.32
C ARG A 53 7.53 -0.87 -7.78
N PRO A 54 8.50 0.06 -7.85
CA PRO A 54 8.28 1.36 -8.46
C PRO A 54 7.79 1.19 -9.90
N LEU A 55 6.81 1.99 -10.30
CA LEU A 55 6.47 2.13 -11.71
C LEU A 55 7.56 3.01 -12.34
N THR A 56 8.34 2.44 -13.26
CA THR A 56 9.19 3.24 -14.12
C THR A 56 8.32 4.12 -15.04
N PRO A 57 8.70 5.39 -15.28
CA PRO A 57 8.06 6.24 -16.28
C PRO A 57 8.05 5.60 -17.68
#